data_AF-O54681-F1
#
_entry.id   AF-O54681-F1
#
_cell.length_a   1.000
_cell.length_b   1.000
_cell.length_c   1.000
_cell.angle_alpha   90.00
_cell.angle_beta   90.00
_cell.angle_gamma   90.00
#
_symmetry.space_group_name_H-M   'P 1'
#
loop_
_entity.id
_entity.type
_entity.pdbx_description
1 polymer ?
#
loop_
_entity_poly.entity_id
_entity_poly.type
_entity_poly.pdbx_seq_one_letter_code
_entity_poly.pdbx_strand_id
1 'polypeptide(L)'
;MSDNLKTIKELADELGVSKTAINKKVTDRERKLWFSKIGNKFVINEDGQKSIKRMFEGLTENQESQTENFRNKVLLQSFLISLF
;
A
#
# COMPACT_ATOMS: atom_id res chain seq x y z
N MET A 1 3.77 7.89 -27.65
CA MET A 1 3.56 7.84 -26.19
C MET A 1 4.65 6.94 -25.67
N SER A 2 5.61 7.49 -24.93
CA SER A 2 6.74 6.70 -24.42
C SER A 2 6.24 5.93 -23.22
N ASP A 3 6.12 4.60 -23.33
CA ASP A 3 5.73 3.75 -22.22
C ASP A 3 6.75 3.90 -21.07
N ASN A 4 6.47 4.80 -20.13
CA ASN A 4 7.38 5.07 -19.02
C ASN A 4 7.21 3.97 -17.96
N LEU A 5 7.64 2.76 -18.30
CA LEU A 5 7.58 1.60 -17.41
C LEU A 5 8.63 1.76 -16.32
N LYS A 6 8.19 1.90 -15.07
CA LYS A 6 9.07 1.99 -13.90
C LYS A 6 9.09 0.68 -13.15
N THR A 7 10.20 0.39 -12.52
CA THR A 7 10.30 -0.72 -11.57
C THR A 7 9.68 -0.34 -10.23
N ILE A 8 9.34 -1.35 -9.42
CA ILE A 8 8.91 -1.16 -8.02
C ILE A 8 9.93 -0.32 -7.25
N LYS A 9 11.23 -0.47 -7.56
CA LYS A 9 12.30 0.28 -6.89
C LYS A 9 12.19 1.77 -7.20
N GLU A 10 12.11 2.14 -8.47
CA GLU A 10 12.04 3.55 -8.88
C GLU A 10 10.76 4.20 -8.35
N LEU A 11 9.62 3.50 -8.42
CA LEU A 11 8.37 4.01 -7.87
C LEU A 11 8.41 4.16 -6.34
N ALA A 12 9.07 3.24 -5.64
CA ALA A 12 9.29 3.32 -4.19
C ALA A 12 10.17 4.53 -3.83
N ASP A 13 11.26 4.73 -4.55
CA ASP A 13 12.21 5.83 -4.34
C ASP A 13 11.53 7.18 -4.62
N GLU A 14 10.67 7.29 -5.64
CA GLU A 14 9.89 8.51 -5.95
C GLU A 14 8.83 8.84 -4.88
N LEU A 15 8.17 7.83 -4.34
CA LEU A 15 7.13 8.00 -3.32
C LEU A 15 7.72 8.13 -1.90
N GLY A 16 9.03 7.89 -1.73
CA GLY A 16 9.66 7.83 -0.41
C GLY A 16 9.15 6.67 0.46
N VAL A 17 8.63 5.60 -0.16
CA VAL A 17 8.07 4.43 0.55
C VAL A 17 8.93 3.19 0.31
N SER A 18 8.76 2.15 1.13
CA SER A 18 9.48 0.89 0.91
C SER A 18 8.84 0.07 -0.21
N LYS A 19 9.66 -0.72 -0.94
CA LYS A 19 9.19 -1.73 -1.93
C LYS A 19 8.14 -2.67 -1.34
N THR A 20 8.32 -3.03 -0.06
CA THR A 20 7.40 -3.88 0.70
C THR A 20 6.06 -3.19 0.93
N ALA A 21 6.03 -1.87 1.15
CA ALA A 21 4.79 -1.12 1.29
C ALA A 21 3.96 -1.18 0.00
N ILE A 22 4.60 -1.04 -1.16
CA ILE A 22 3.92 -1.18 -2.46
C ILE A 22 3.36 -2.59 -2.61
N ASN A 23 4.16 -3.63 -2.34
CA ASN A 23 3.69 -5.03 -2.39
C ASN A 23 2.55 -5.34 -1.40
N LYS A 24 2.49 -4.66 -0.25
CA LYS A 24 1.40 -4.81 0.71
C LYS A 24 0.11 -4.12 0.27
N LYS A 25 0.22 -3.02 -0.50
CA LYS A 25 -0.93 -2.25 -0.96
C LYS A 25 -1.55 -2.81 -2.23
N VAL A 26 -0.73 -3.36 -3.10
CA VAL A 26 -1.19 -3.97 -4.35
C VAL A 26 -1.72 -5.39 -4.07
N THR A 27 -2.99 -5.62 -4.39
CA THR A 27 -3.61 -6.94 -4.33
C THR A 27 -3.16 -7.84 -5.48
N ASP A 28 -3.33 -9.16 -5.37
CA ASP A 28 -2.92 -10.11 -6.43
C ASP A 28 -3.60 -9.84 -7.79
N ARG A 29 -4.81 -9.28 -7.78
CA ARG A 29 -5.55 -8.90 -9.00
C ARG A 29 -4.90 -7.70 -9.68
N GLU A 30 -4.64 -6.64 -8.92
CA GLU A 30 -3.94 -5.44 -9.39
C GLU A 30 -2.53 -5.75 -9.85
N ARG A 31 -1.85 -6.68 -9.17
CA ARG A 31 -0.53 -7.17 -9.60
C ARG A 31 -0.59 -7.77 -11.01
N LYS A 32 -1.62 -8.56 -11.34
CA LYS A 32 -1.78 -9.12 -12.69
C LYS A 32 -2.14 -8.06 -13.75
N LEU A 33 -2.79 -6.98 -13.35
CA LEU A 33 -3.23 -5.92 -14.26
C LEU A 33 -2.14 -4.88 -14.53
N TRP A 34 -1.35 -4.55 -13.51
CA TRP A 34 -0.40 -3.43 -13.55
C TRP A 34 1.06 -3.87 -13.63
N PHE A 35 1.40 -5.06 -13.12
CA PHE A 35 2.77 -5.54 -13.10
C PHE A 35 3.00 -6.43 -14.31
N SER A 36 4.02 -6.08 -15.08
CA SER A 36 4.51 -6.88 -16.19
C SER A 36 5.90 -7.37 -15.88
N LYS A 37 6.16 -8.63 -16.24
CA LYS A 37 7.51 -9.21 -16.12
C LYS A 37 8.23 -8.95 -17.45
N ILE A 38 9.28 -8.15 -17.41
CA ILE A 38 10.17 -7.90 -18.55
C ILE A 38 11.53 -8.51 -18.22
N GLY A 39 11.82 -9.66 -18.84
CA GLY A 39 13.01 -10.46 -18.54
C GLY A 39 13.06 -10.87 -17.06
N ASN A 40 14.10 -10.41 -16.35
CA ASN A 40 14.30 -10.68 -14.91
C ASN A 40 13.78 -9.56 -13.99
N LYS A 41 13.10 -8.54 -14.54
CA LYS A 41 12.59 -7.40 -13.77
C LYS A 41 11.07 -7.35 -13.78
N PHE A 42 10.50 -6.90 -12.66
CA PHE A 42 9.09 -6.53 -12.58
C PHE A 42 8.98 -5.02 -12.82
N VAL A 43 8.20 -4.65 -13.84
CA VAL A 43 7.88 -3.27 -14.17
C VAL A 43 6.39 -3.03 -13.98
N ILE A 44 6.03 -1.77 -13.75
CA ILE A 44 4.67 -1.31 -13.51
C ILE A 44 4.28 -0.41 -14.67
N ASN A 45 3.10 -0.65 -15.24
CA ASN A 45 2.53 0.22 -16.27
C ASN A 45 2.13 1.60 -15.71
N GLU A 46 1.83 2.55 -16.59
CA GLU A 46 1.49 3.91 -16.18
C GLU A 46 0.23 3.97 -15.29
N ASP A 47 -0.79 3.16 -15.60
CA ASP A 47 -2.03 3.11 -14.83
C ASP A 47 -1.79 2.62 -13.40
N GLY A 48 -0.94 1.60 -13.25
CA GLY A 48 -0.49 1.10 -11.97
C GLY A 48 0.30 2.13 -11.19
N GLN A 49 1.22 2.84 -11.84
CA GLN A 49 2.00 3.91 -11.21
C GLN A 49 1.10 5.02 -10.68
N LYS A 50 0.13 5.50 -11.48
CA LYS A 50 -0.84 6.52 -11.08
C LYS A 50 -1.71 6.05 -9.91
N SER A 51 -2.19 4.81 -9.98
CA SER A 51 -3.02 4.22 -8.92
C SER A 51 -2.25 4.09 -7.62
N ILE A 52 -1.03 3.54 -7.66
CA ILE A 52 -0.16 3.39 -6.49
C ILE A 52 0.17 4.77 -5.90
N LYS A 53 0.55 5.73 -6.74
CA LYS A 53 0.84 7.10 -6.29
C LYS A 53 -0.33 7.70 -5.52
N ARG A 54 -1.54 7.62 -6.07
CA ARG A 54 -2.77 8.10 -5.42
C ARG A 54 -3.09 7.35 -4.11
N MET A 55 -2.85 6.04 -4.07
CA MET A 55 -3.03 5.23 -2.86
C MET A 55 -2.08 5.65 -1.74
N PHE A 56 -0.87 6.11 -2.06
CA PHE A 56 0.10 6.58 -1.08
C PHE A 56 -0.09 8.06 -0.71
N GLU A 57 -0.44 8.93 -1.66
CA GLU A 57 -0.78 10.33 -1.40
C GLU A 57 -1.99 10.46 -0.45
N GLY A 58 -3.03 9.64 -0.64
CA GLY A 58 -4.24 9.65 0.20
C GLY A 58 -4.09 9.05 1.60
N LEU A 59 -2.94 8.43 1.93
CA LEU A 59 -2.70 7.85 3.26
C LEU A 59 -2.28 8.91 4.29
N THR A 60 -1.76 10.05 3.85
CA THR A 60 -1.37 11.16 4.73
C THR A 60 -2.56 11.70 5.54
N GLU A 61 -3.79 11.50 5.06
CA GLU A 61 -5.02 11.96 5.73
C GLU A 61 -5.80 10.85 6.47
N ASN A 62 -5.47 9.57 6.28
CA ASN A 62 -6.32 8.46 6.77
C ASN A 62 -5.61 7.42 7.66
N GLN A 63 -4.32 7.55 7.94
CA GLN A 63 -3.63 6.61 8.84
C GLN A 63 -3.82 6.90 10.34
N GLU A 64 -4.33 8.06 10.74
CA GLU A 64 -4.60 8.35 12.16
C GLU A 64 -5.84 7.61 12.71
N SER A 65 -6.77 7.16 11.86
CA SER A 65 -8.06 6.63 12.31
C SER A 65 -8.10 5.11 12.56
N GLN A 66 -7.15 4.33 12.03
CA GLN A 66 -7.19 2.86 12.14
C GLN A 66 -6.38 2.29 13.32
N THR A 67 -5.41 3.02 13.86
CA THR A 67 -4.64 2.55 15.03
C THR A 67 -5.39 2.79 16.35
N GLU A 68 -6.25 3.81 16.41
CA GLU A 68 -7.10 4.11 17.58
C GLU A 68 -8.22 3.08 17.78
N ASN A 69 -8.82 2.55 16.72
CA ASN A 69 -9.92 1.59 16.82
C ASN A 69 -9.50 0.24 17.45
N PHE A 70 -8.25 -0.19 17.23
CA PHE A 70 -7.77 -1.45 17.81
C PHE A 70 -7.46 -1.34 19.30
N ARG A 71 -6.93 -0.19 19.77
CA ARG A 71 -6.66 0.05 21.19
C ARG A 71 -7.94 0.17 22.02
N ASN A 72 -8.94 0.91 21.52
CA ASN A 72 -10.18 1.15 22.26
C ASN A 72 -10.99 -0.15 22.46
N LYS A 73 -10.95 -1.08 21.51
CA LYS A 73 -11.66 -2.37 21.63
C LYS A 73 -11.02 -3.32 22.66
N VAL A 74 -9.70 -3.29 22.81
CA VAL A 74 -8.95 -4.14 23.76
C VAL A 74 -9.13 -3.64 25.21
N LEU A 75 -9.22 -2.33 25.43
CA LEU A 75 -9.46 -1.75 26.75
C LEU A 75 -10.89 -2.03 27.26
N LEU A 76 -11.90 -1.95 26.39
CA LEU A 76 -13.29 -2.29 26.73
C LEU A 76 -13.47 -3.77 27.10
N GLN A 77 -12.80 -4.69 26.41
CA GLN A 77 -12.83 -6.11 26.79
C GLN A 77 -12.15 -6.37 28.14
N SER A 78 -11.01 -5.72 28.41
CA SER A 78 -10.29 -5.91 29.68
C SER A 78 -11.11 -5.41 30.88
N PHE A 79 -11.89 -4.33 30.71
CA PHE A 79 -12.73 -3.78 31.78
C PHE A 79 -13.96 -4.64 32.09
N LEU A 80 -14.54 -5.31 31.09
CA LEU A 80 -15.69 -6.22 31.30
C LEU A 80 -15.30 -7.51 32.02
N ILE A 81 -14.06 -7.98 31.83
CA ILE A 81 -13.56 -9.21 32.49
C ILE A 81 -13.29 -8.97 33.99
N SER A 82 -12.98 -7.74 34.41
CA SER A 82 -12.72 -7.43 35.82
C SER A 82 -13.99 -7.18 36.67
N LEU A 83 -15.18 -7.22 36.06
CA LEU A 83 -16.46 -6.94 36.72
C LEU A 83 -17.27 -8.21 37.02
N PHE A 84 -16.78 -9.38 36.60
CA PHE A 84 -17.29 -10.71 36.94
C PHE A 84 -16.29 -11.45 37.81
#